data_AF-A0ABD5LYX7-F1
#
_entry.id   AF-A0ABD5LYX7-F1
#
_cell.length_a   1.000
_cell.length_b   1.000
_cell.length_c   1.000
_cell.angle_alpha   90.00
_cell.angle_beta   90.00
_cell.angle_gamma   90.00
#
_symmetry.space_group_name_H-M   'P 1'
#
loop_
_entity.id
_entity.type
_entity.pdbx_description
1 polymer ?
#
loop_
_entity_poly.entity_id
_entity_poly.type
_entity_poly.pdbx_seq_one_letter_code
_entity_poly.pdbx_strand_id
1 'polypeptide(L)'
;MTPRVSAPYGWRNDSEPPAIEDVEKSRDYSPEPHEVDVDERRILSTYCRTCEETATQLLEVGDSDPWEHDDKNPSHVVDYWREA
;
A
#
# COMPACT_ATOMS: atom_id res chain seq x y z
N MET A 1 32.59 -32.92 -14.23
CA MET A 1 33.50 -32.32 -13.23
C MET A 1 32.97 -30.92 -12.94
N THR A 2 32.35 -30.70 -11.79
CA THR A 2 31.89 -29.38 -11.34
C THR A 2 33.06 -28.61 -10.72
N PRO A 3 33.26 -27.33 -11.04
CA PRO A 3 34.34 -26.55 -10.43
C PRO A 3 34.05 -26.33 -8.94
N ARG A 4 35.08 -26.52 -8.10
CA ARG A 4 35.01 -26.15 -6.68
C ARG A 4 34.98 -24.63 -6.59
N VAL A 5 33.85 -24.09 -6.17
CA VAL A 5 33.72 -22.68 -5.78
C VAL A 5 34.58 -22.48 -4.53
N SER A 6 35.67 -21.70 -4.65
CA SER A 6 36.45 -21.28 -3.49
C SER A 6 35.66 -20.23 -2.73
N ALA A 7 35.30 -20.51 -1.48
CA ALA A 7 34.75 -19.51 -0.58
C ALA A 7 35.75 -18.35 -0.39
N PRO A 8 35.29 -17.09 -0.30
CA PRO A 8 36.16 -15.95 -0.04
C PRO A 8 36.92 -16.12 1.30
N TYR A 9 38.13 -15.55 1.34
CA TYR A 9 39.14 -15.77 2.38
C TYR A 9 38.58 -15.72 3.82
N GLY A 10 38.75 -16.82 4.56
CA GLY A 10 38.51 -16.90 6.00
C GLY A 10 37.54 -17.99 6.46
N TRP A 11 36.70 -18.52 5.57
CA TRP A 11 35.77 -19.61 5.91
C TRP A 11 36.43 -20.98 5.71
N ARG A 12 36.47 -21.84 6.75
CA ARG A 12 36.87 -23.25 6.57
C ARG A 12 35.70 -24.00 5.95
N ASN A 13 35.94 -24.83 4.93
CA ASN A 13 34.88 -25.64 4.29
C ASN A 13 34.13 -26.58 5.25
N ASP A 14 34.67 -26.81 6.46
CA ASP A 14 34.08 -27.60 7.54
C ASP A 14 33.34 -26.78 8.61
N SER A 15 33.21 -25.47 8.43
CA SER A 15 32.39 -24.64 9.32
C SER A 15 30.93 -24.83 8.98
N GLU A 16 30.23 -25.62 9.79
CA GLU A 16 28.76 -25.64 9.83
C GLU A 16 28.30 -24.19 9.99
N PRO A 17 27.47 -23.65 9.08
CA PRO A 17 26.93 -22.32 9.25
C PRO A 17 26.17 -22.30 10.58
N PRO A 18 26.25 -21.20 11.36
CA PRO A 18 25.45 -21.10 12.58
C PRO A 18 24.00 -21.37 12.21
N ALA A 19 23.32 -22.20 12.99
CA ALA A 19 21.89 -22.42 12.83
C ALA A 19 21.22 -21.05 12.84
N ILE A 20 20.54 -20.70 11.75
CA ILE A 20 19.70 -19.51 11.73
C ILE A 20 18.63 -19.75 12.79
N GLU A 21 18.70 -19.02 13.89
CA GLU A 21 17.61 -19.02 14.85
C GLU A 21 16.37 -18.50 14.11
N ASP A 22 15.29 -19.28 14.13
CA ASP A 22 14.03 -18.86 13.53
C ASP A 22 13.60 -17.61 14.29
N VAL A 23 13.77 -16.43 13.68
CA VAL A 23 13.37 -15.18 14.30
C VAL A 23 11.86 -15.26 14.44
N GLU A 24 11.36 -15.46 15.65
CA GLU A 24 9.92 -15.45 15.88
C GLU A 24 9.42 -14.09 15.45
N LYS A 25 8.73 -14.06 14.31
CA LYS A 25 8.11 -12.86 13.78
C LYS A 25 6.97 -12.51 14.73
N SER A 26 7.29 -11.80 15.81
CA SER A 26 6.31 -11.21 16.69
C SER A 26 5.37 -10.42 15.78
N ARG A 27 4.12 -10.88 15.67
CA ARG A 27 3.08 -10.14 14.98
C ARG A 27 3.01 -8.80 15.67
N ASP A 28 3.48 -7.77 14.99
CA ASP A 28 3.23 -6.41 15.40
C ASP A 28 1.73 -6.22 15.25
N TYR A 29 1.02 -6.19 16.38
CA TYR A 29 -0.42 -5.93 16.42
C TYR A 29 -0.71 -4.42 16.40
N SER A 30 0.30 -3.61 16.07
CA SER A 30 0.06 -2.19 15.84
C SER A 30 -0.87 -2.09 14.63
N PRO A 31 -1.96 -1.31 14.74
CA PRO A 31 -2.89 -1.12 13.63
C PRO A 31 -2.12 -0.64 12.39
N GLU A 32 -2.49 -1.15 11.23
CA GLU A 32 -1.91 -0.71 9.97
C GLU A 32 -2.11 0.81 9.84
N PRO A 33 -1.20 1.53 9.17
CA PRO A 33 -1.25 3.00 9.13
C PRO A 33 -2.60 3.57 8.66
N HIS A 34 -3.34 2.84 7.82
CA HIS A 34 -4.66 3.23 7.34
C HIS A 34 -5.79 2.99 8.38
N GLU A 35 -5.60 2.12 9.37
CA GLU A 35 -6.58 1.82 10.43
C GLU A 35 -6.60 2.87 11.54
N VAL A 36 -5.46 3.56 11.75
CA VAL A 36 -5.32 4.69 12.69
C VAL A 36 -5.40 6.05 11.99
N ASP A 37 -5.66 6.07 10.69
CA ASP A 37 -5.63 7.29 9.94
C ASP A 37 -6.89 8.15 10.14
N VAL A 38 -6.74 9.17 10.98
CA VAL A 38 -7.79 10.15 11.32
C VAL A 38 -7.73 11.41 10.47
N ASP A 39 -6.97 11.43 9.36
CA ASP A 39 -6.93 12.63 8.52
C ASP A 39 -8.22 12.72 7.69
N GLU A 40 -9.24 13.37 8.26
CA GLU A 40 -10.56 13.63 7.65
C GLU A 40 -10.44 14.29 6.26
N ARG A 41 -9.29 14.89 5.95
CA ARG A 41 -9.01 15.49 4.63
C ARG A 41 -8.81 14.45 3.52
N ARG A 42 -8.80 13.15 3.83
CA ARG A 42 -8.81 12.05 2.86
C ARG A 42 -10.19 11.70 2.34
N ILE A 43 -11.23 12.12 3.04
CA ILE A 43 -12.60 11.90 2.64
C ILE A 43 -12.96 12.94 1.58
N LEU A 44 -13.19 12.48 0.36
CA LEU A 44 -13.70 13.30 -0.74
C LEU A 44 -15.15 12.92 -1.02
N SER A 45 -16.03 13.88 -0.85
CA SER A 45 -17.38 13.78 -1.37
C SER A 45 -17.34 14.08 -2.87
N THR A 46 -17.93 13.19 -3.66
CA THR A 46 -17.98 13.28 -5.11
C THR A 46 -19.41 13.25 -5.59
N TYR A 47 -19.75 14.12 -6.53
CA TYR A 47 -21.09 14.19 -7.09
C TYR A 47 -21.05 14.34 -8.61
N CYS A 48 -21.70 13.43 -9.31
CA CYS A 48 -21.91 13.52 -10.74
C CYS A 48 -23.14 14.40 -11.02
N ARG A 49 -22.97 15.56 -11.63
CA ARG A 49 -24.08 16.42 -12.07
C ARG A 49 -24.92 15.81 -13.20
N THR A 50 -24.35 14.87 -13.95
CA THR A 50 -25.01 14.27 -15.12
C THR A 50 -25.94 13.13 -14.72
N CYS A 51 -25.56 12.35 -13.70
CA CYS A 51 -26.33 11.19 -13.21
C CYS A 51 -27.01 11.46 -11.87
N GLU A 52 -26.67 12.57 -11.23
CA GLU A 52 -27.08 12.93 -9.87
C GLU A 52 -26.60 11.91 -8.82
N GLU A 53 -25.57 11.14 -9.14
CA GLU A 53 -24.97 10.15 -8.25
C GLU A 53 -23.98 10.80 -7.29
N THR A 54 -24.05 10.41 -6.03
CA THR A 54 -23.14 10.87 -4.98
C THR A 54 -22.37 9.68 -4.42
N ALA A 55 -21.08 9.85 -4.21
CA ALA A 55 -20.23 8.88 -3.56
C ALA A 55 -19.26 9.56 -2.59
N THR A 56 -18.75 8.77 -1.65
CA THR A 56 -17.72 9.19 -0.71
C THR A 56 -16.49 8.34 -0.98
N GLN A 57 -15.38 8.97 -1.35
CA GLN A 57 -14.11 8.31 -1.60
C GLN A 57 -13.18 8.51 -0.40
N LEU A 58 -12.51 7.43 0.01
CA LEU A 58 -11.44 7.45 0.99
C LEU A 58 -10.12 7.30 0.22
N LEU A 59 -9.37 8.38 0.07
CA LEU A 59 -8.10 8.36 -0.65
C LEU A 59 -6.91 8.06 0.28
N GLU A 60 -5.97 7.24 -0.16
CA GLU A 60 -4.71 7.00 0.54
C GLU A 60 -3.76 8.22 0.44
N VAL A 61 -2.71 8.27 1.26
CA VAL A 61 -1.73 9.37 1.17
C VAL A 61 -1.02 9.34 -0.17
N GLY A 62 -1.16 10.43 -0.92
CA GLY A 62 -0.54 10.55 -2.24
C GLY A 62 -1.38 9.93 -3.35
N ASP A 63 -2.54 9.35 -3.03
CA ASP A 63 -3.53 8.93 -4.01
C ASP A 63 -4.23 10.16 -4.58
N SER A 64 -4.35 10.18 -5.91
CA SER A 64 -5.01 11.24 -6.66
C SER A 64 -5.92 10.66 -7.74
N ASP A 65 -6.32 9.41 -7.58
CA ASP A 65 -7.09 8.70 -8.59
C ASP A 65 -8.52 9.25 -8.68
N PRO A 66 -9.05 9.39 -9.90
CA PRO A 66 -10.43 9.83 -10.09
C PRO A 66 -11.40 8.77 -9.59
N TRP A 67 -12.61 9.22 -9.24
CA TRP A 67 -13.70 8.30 -8.95
C TRP A 67 -13.96 7.38 -10.14
N GLU A 68 -14.10 6.07 -9.90
CA GLU A 68 -14.35 5.07 -10.96
C GLU A 68 -15.47 5.45 -11.92
N HIS A 69 -16.48 6.21 -11.46
CA HIS A 69 -17.56 6.69 -12.29
C HIS A 69 -17.13 7.73 -13.33
N ASP A 70 -16.22 8.63 -12.95
CA ASP A 70 -15.64 9.63 -13.84
C ASP A 70 -14.82 8.95 -14.94
N ASP A 71 -14.01 7.96 -14.58
CA ASP A 71 -13.24 7.15 -15.52
C ASP A 71 -14.13 6.38 -16.51
N LYS A 72 -15.19 5.75 -16.02
CA LYS A 72 -16.17 5.01 -16.84
C LYS A 72 -17.05 5.92 -17.70
N ASN A 73 -17.21 7.18 -17.32
CA ASN A 73 -18.10 8.12 -17.99
C ASN A 73 -17.40 9.48 -18.24
N PRO A 74 -16.45 9.55 -19.19
CA PRO A 74 -15.62 10.74 -19.41
C PRO A 74 -16.40 11.98 -19.89
N SER A 75 -17.67 11.82 -20.28
CA SER A 75 -18.57 12.93 -20.63
C SER A 75 -19.34 13.50 -19.45
N HIS A 76 -19.27 12.88 -18.28
CA HIS A 76 -19.97 13.36 -17.09
C HIS A 76 -19.21 14.49 -16.43
N VAL A 77 -19.95 15.37 -15.76
CA VAL A 77 -19.35 16.45 -14.97
C VAL A 77 -19.42 16.06 -13.51
N VAL A 78 -18.27 15.75 -12.92
CA VAL A 78 -18.15 15.34 -11.52
C VAL A 78 -17.52 16.46 -10.69
N ASP A 79 -18.16 16.81 -9.57
CA ASP A 79 -17.63 17.70 -8.55
C ASP A 79 -16.97 16.91 -7.43
N TYR A 80 -15.85 17.43 -6.93
CA TYR A 80 -15.10 16.87 -5.82
C TYR A 80 -14.95 17.95 -4.74
N TRP A 81 -15.35 17.66 -3.50
CA TRP A 81 -15.13 18.56 -2.36
C TRP A 81 -14.83 17.79 -1.08
N ARG A 82 -14.23 18.48 -0.13
CA ARG A 82 -14.03 17.99 1.23
C ARG A 82 -15.03 18.67 2.15
N GLU A 83 -15.64 17.90 3.03
CA GLU A 83 -16.53 18.43 4.07
C GLU A 83 -15.66 19.24 5.06
N ALA A 84 -16.18 20.38 5.55
CA ALA A 84 -15.43 21.37 6.34
C ALA A 84 -15.61 21.20 7.85
#